data_AF-A0A968HWN5-F1
#
_entry.id   AF-A0A968HWN5-F1
#
_cell.length_a   1.000
_cell.length_b   1.000
_cell.length_c   1.000
_cell.angle_alpha   90.00
_cell.angle_beta   90.00
_cell.angle_gamma   90.00
#
_symmetry.space_group_name_H-M   'P 1'
#
loop_
_entity.id
_entity.type
_entity.pdbx_description
1 polymer ?
#
loop_
_entity_poly.entity_id
_entity_poly.type
_entity_poly.pdbx_seq_one_letter_code
_entity_poly.pdbx_strand_id
1 'polypeptide(L)'
;MTPLRLGDRGVLVELLQRLLRRLGVFSRTVDGVFGEATARAVQAWQGQRGLEKDGVVGPKTWQSLRAIALPAELTEPSCVLQIQRVLGGEGFYKAGVNGIFSEAVWLALERWSWILLWGEWRASWDALAALPAVATYVRWSRGDRVYVRAQFEQRQMALWKKGRISSERLSFLDRGIPPAKGVTFQGAQLIPAITAQARTKQIPANAYPALGVLPTIAEGKLAFLVPQVTQACVAVTDLSSGTPSVRWLGRDALGAVQFWSATKFLPVLYVIQQSNRQAIGIPADQWQVVSTGTSYPFTDLINGVVRYDHSLSSNRLAVMFKLFATPLALEQWVRSLTGNSALSFQGGYGEPPALPHPLLLDRHTGHVLLKSQKLSHQGQNLLSAYDLVRCFSLISLHHYLLPRDRLPGIQWHSLQHLVTALGYDPARYLDVAIANLAFSPRHSSGVILSKMGFGFSNQRQQTELCYLAYWQPEPARGLYMALRACCRLGNHEREAVTLDALMVAEVLELCRLFLADSL
;
A
#
# COMPACT_ATOMS: atom_id res chain seq x y z
N MET A 1 -1.03 -42.37 1.10
CA MET A 1 -1.65 -41.10 0.68
C MET A 1 -2.12 -41.26 -0.76
N THR A 2 -3.27 -40.69 -1.13
CA THR A 2 -3.82 -40.81 -2.49
C THR A 2 -2.99 -39.97 -3.47
N PRO A 3 -2.48 -40.54 -4.57
CA PRO A 3 -1.71 -39.79 -5.55
C PRO A 3 -2.60 -38.80 -6.30
N LEU A 4 -2.04 -37.63 -6.67
CA LEU A 4 -2.75 -36.65 -7.48
C LEU A 4 -2.71 -37.01 -8.97
N ARG A 5 -3.82 -36.81 -9.66
CA ARG A 5 -3.99 -37.12 -11.09
C ARG A 5 -4.95 -36.16 -11.78
N LEU A 6 -5.03 -36.27 -13.10
CA LEU A 6 -5.95 -35.49 -13.93
C LEU A 6 -7.39 -35.55 -13.38
N GLY A 7 -8.02 -34.38 -13.24
CA GLY A 7 -9.36 -34.21 -12.68
C GLY A 7 -9.39 -33.83 -11.20
N ASP A 8 -8.32 -34.09 -10.45
CA ASP A 8 -8.23 -33.73 -9.03
C ASP A 8 -8.28 -32.21 -8.83
N ARG A 9 -8.80 -31.78 -7.67
CA ARG A 9 -8.92 -30.38 -7.31
C ARG A 9 -8.56 -30.11 -5.85
N GLY A 10 -8.13 -28.88 -5.59
CA GLY A 10 -7.95 -28.34 -4.25
C GLY A 10 -6.50 -28.01 -3.89
N VAL A 11 -6.29 -27.73 -2.61
CA VAL A 11 -5.05 -27.14 -2.05
C VAL A 11 -3.78 -27.94 -2.36
N LEU A 12 -3.85 -29.27 -2.51
CA LEU A 12 -2.70 -30.10 -2.87
C LEU A 12 -2.30 -29.92 -4.34
N VAL A 13 -3.29 -29.71 -5.21
CA VAL A 13 -3.05 -29.38 -6.62
C VAL A 13 -2.46 -27.98 -6.74
N GLU A 14 -2.91 -27.04 -5.91
CA GLU A 14 -2.30 -25.71 -5.88
C GLU A 14 -0.82 -25.75 -5.47
N LEU A 15 -0.47 -26.50 -4.43
CA LEU A 15 0.91 -26.72 -4.02
C LEU A 15 1.74 -27.31 -5.17
N LEU A 16 1.21 -28.35 -5.82
CA LEU A 16 1.86 -28.97 -6.97
C LEU A 16 2.15 -27.94 -8.08
N GLN A 17 1.14 -27.16 -8.49
CA GLN A 17 1.28 -26.14 -9.53
C GLN A 17 2.30 -25.07 -9.15
N ARG A 18 2.39 -24.67 -7.88
CA ARG A 18 3.41 -23.72 -7.40
C ARG A 18 4.82 -24.27 -7.49
N LEU A 19 5.03 -25.50 -7.05
CA LEU A 19 6.33 -26.16 -7.14
C LEU A 19 6.76 -26.26 -8.61
N LEU A 20 5.87 -26.76 -9.48
CA LEU A 20 6.13 -26.88 -10.92
C LEU A 20 6.42 -25.52 -11.58
N ARG A 21 5.75 -24.45 -11.16
CA ARG A 21 5.98 -23.09 -11.67
C ARG A 21 7.36 -22.56 -11.28
N ARG A 22 7.79 -22.75 -10.02
CA ARG A 22 9.13 -22.38 -9.56
C ARG A 22 10.23 -23.14 -10.28
N LEU A 23 9.94 -24.38 -10.63
CA LEU A 23 10.83 -25.24 -11.40
C LEU A 23 10.85 -24.91 -12.89
N GLY A 24 10.09 -23.90 -13.34
CA GLY A 24 10.06 -23.45 -14.73
C GLY A 24 9.29 -24.36 -15.69
N VAL A 25 8.59 -25.38 -15.19
CA VAL A 25 7.86 -26.37 -16.02
C VAL A 25 6.36 -26.12 -16.07
N PHE A 26 5.85 -25.09 -15.37
CA PHE A 26 4.44 -24.68 -15.42
C PHE A 26 4.29 -23.17 -15.48
N SER A 27 3.70 -22.65 -16.56
CA SER A 27 3.57 -21.20 -16.79
C SER A 27 2.18 -20.65 -16.50
N ARG A 28 1.14 -21.50 -16.42
CA ARG A 28 -0.26 -21.07 -16.21
C ARG A 28 -0.55 -20.68 -14.77
N THR A 29 -1.62 -19.91 -14.57
CA THR A 29 -2.11 -19.51 -13.24
C THR A 29 -2.38 -20.74 -12.38
N VAL A 30 -2.01 -20.65 -11.09
CA VAL A 30 -2.33 -21.67 -10.09
C VAL A 30 -3.83 -21.55 -9.79
N ASP A 31 -4.60 -22.54 -10.21
CA ASP A 31 -6.06 -22.56 -10.10
C ASP A 31 -6.58 -23.70 -9.21
N GLY A 32 -5.67 -24.56 -8.72
CA GLY A 32 -6.02 -25.72 -7.91
C GLY A 32 -6.76 -26.80 -8.68
N VAL A 33 -6.72 -26.79 -10.02
CA VAL A 33 -7.34 -27.79 -10.88
C VAL A 33 -6.25 -28.58 -11.61
N PHE A 34 -6.28 -29.90 -11.45
CA PHE A 34 -5.34 -30.80 -12.13
C PHE A 34 -5.87 -31.05 -13.54
N GLY A 35 -5.75 -30.05 -14.41
CA GLY A 35 -6.08 -30.16 -15.83
C GLY A 35 -4.88 -30.63 -16.67
N GLU A 36 -5.08 -30.69 -17.99
CA GLU A 36 -4.07 -31.15 -18.94
C GLU A 36 -2.75 -30.35 -18.88
N ALA A 37 -2.82 -29.06 -18.57
CA ALA A 37 -1.63 -28.24 -18.40
C ALA A 37 -0.79 -28.69 -17.19
N THR A 38 -1.45 -29.02 -16.08
CA THR A 38 -0.79 -29.56 -14.88
C THR A 38 -0.21 -30.94 -15.18
N ALA A 39 -0.97 -31.82 -15.85
CA ALA A 39 -0.49 -33.14 -16.24
C ALA A 39 0.76 -33.08 -17.12
N ARG A 40 0.77 -32.21 -18.13
CA ARG A 40 1.96 -31.99 -18.99
C ARG A 40 3.16 -31.49 -18.20
N ALA A 41 2.96 -30.57 -17.26
CA ALA A 41 4.04 -30.07 -16.41
C ALA A 41 4.60 -31.14 -15.47
N VAL A 42 3.73 -31.99 -14.90
CA VAL A 42 4.14 -33.16 -14.10
C VAL A 42 4.98 -34.13 -14.93
N GLN A 43 4.49 -34.48 -16.12
CA GLN A 43 5.21 -35.36 -17.04
C GLN A 43 6.54 -34.77 -17.50
N ALA A 44 6.61 -33.47 -17.75
CA ALA A 44 7.85 -32.79 -18.09
C ALA A 44 8.85 -32.88 -16.93
N TRP A 45 8.40 -32.64 -15.69
CA TRP A 45 9.24 -32.78 -14.50
C TRP A 45 9.71 -34.21 -14.28
N GLN A 46 8.81 -35.19 -14.37
CA GLN A 46 9.15 -36.62 -14.23
C GLN A 46 10.23 -37.02 -15.24
N GLY A 47 10.08 -36.62 -16.51
CA GLY A 47 11.08 -36.84 -17.54
C GLY A 47 12.43 -36.18 -17.23
N GLN A 48 12.43 -34.93 -16.77
CA GLN A 48 13.66 -34.21 -16.38
C GLN A 48 14.39 -34.86 -15.19
N ARG A 49 13.69 -35.66 -14.38
CA ARG A 49 14.21 -36.27 -13.14
C ARG A 49 14.38 -37.78 -13.24
N GLY A 50 14.20 -38.38 -14.41
CA GLY A 50 14.32 -39.82 -14.62
C GLY A 50 13.27 -40.64 -13.85
N LEU A 51 12.12 -40.04 -13.54
CA LEU A 51 10.98 -40.72 -12.96
C LEU A 51 10.08 -41.29 -14.06
N GLU A 52 9.23 -42.25 -13.71
CA GLU A 52 8.18 -42.74 -14.61
C GLU A 52 7.26 -41.58 -15.02
N LYS A 53 7.08 -41.39 -16.33
CA LYS A 53 6.35 -40.26 -16.93
C LYS A 53 4.84 -40.55 -17.04
N ASP A 54 4.23 -40.98 -15.94
CA ASP A 54 2.82 -41.37 -15.88
C ASP A 54 1.87 -40.18 -15.71
N GLY A 55 2.38 -38.98 -15.40
CA GLY A 55 1.57 -37.80 -15.11
C GLY A 55 0.84 -37.86 -13.77
N VAL A 56 1.18 -38.82 -12.92
CA VAL A 56 0.61 -39.05 -11.60
C VAL A 56 1.60 -38.64 -10.53
N VAL A 57 1.15 -37.85 -9.55
CA VAL A 57 2.00 -37.33 -8.48
C VAL A 57 1.91 -38.24 -7.27
N GLY A 58 2.72 -39.29 -7.29
CA GLY A 58 2.97 -40.19 -6.16
C GLY A 58 4.11 -39.73 -5.23
N PRO A 59 4.44 -40.54 -4.20
CA PRO A 59 5.46 -40.17 -3.21
C PRO A 59 6.83 -39.81 -3.79
N LYS A 60 7.29 -40.54 -4.82
CA LYS A 60 8.57 -40.28 -5.50
C LYS A 60 8.56 -38.93 -6.23
N THR A 61 7.48 -38.61 -6.94
CA THR A 61 7.31 -37.33 -7.62
C THR A 61 7.30 -36.18 -6.60
N TRP A 62 6.56 -36.33 -5.50
CA TRP A 62 6.53 -35.33 -4.42
C TRP A 62 7.89 -35.12 -3.75
N GLN A 63 8.64 -36.20 -3.51
CA GLN A 63 9.99 -36.10 -2.96
C GLN A 63 10.92 -35.33 -3.89
N SER A 64 10.89 -35.65 -5.18
CA SER A 64 11.68 -34.97 -6.20
C SER A 64 11.35 -33.48 -6.32
N LEU A 65 10.05 -33.13 -6.35
CA LEU A 65 9.60 -31.73 -6.39
C LEU A 65 10.11 -30.95 -5.17
N ARG A 66 9.95 -31.51 -3.97
CA ARG A 66 10.35 -30.86 -2.71
C ARG A 66 11.85 -30.63 -2.62
N ALA A 67 12.65 -31.64 -2.99
CA ALA A 67 14.10 -31.57 -2.91
C ALA A 67 14.70 -30.42 -3.73
N ILE A 68 14.04 -29.99 -4.80
CA ILE A 68 14.54 -28.93 -5.69
C ILE A 68 13.83 -27.60 -5.46
N ALA A 69 12.52 -27.62 -5.22
CA ALA A 69 11.73 -26.39 -5.18
C ALA A 69 11.60 -25.78 -3.78
N LEU A 70 11.84 -26.54 -2.71
CA LEU A 70 11.85 -26.01 -1.35
C LEU A 70 13.24 -25.45 -0.98
N PRO A 71 13.30 -24.40 -0.13
CA PRO A 71 14.53 -23.96 0.50
C PRO A 71 15.15 -25.08 1.34
N ALA A 72 16.48 -25.07 1.47
CA ALA A 72 17.23 -26.10 2.16
C ALA A 72 16.74 -26.31 3.62
N GLU A 73 16.39 -25.21 4.29
CA GLU A 73 15.87 -25.19 5.68
C GLU A 73 14.54 -25.94 5.82
N LEU A 74 13.74 -26.01 4.75
CA LEU A 74 12.49 -26.77 4.72
C LEU A 74 12.68 -28.24 4.32
N THR A 75 13.89 -28.61 3.92
CA THR A 75 14.27 -30.00 3.65
C THR A 75 15.12 -30.61 4.75
N GLU A 76 15.59 -29.79 5.70
CA GLU A 76 16.43 -30.21 6.82
C GLU A 76 15.58 -30.88 7.92
N PRO A 77 15.85 -32.16 8.28
CA PRO A 77 14.99 -32.92 9.18
C PRO A 77 14.81 -32.30 10.57
N SER A 78 15.85 -31.70 11.15
CA SER A 78 15.78 -31.13 12.51
C SER A 78 14.84 -29.92 12.56
N CYS A 79 14.87 -29.06 11.55
CA CYS A 79 13.97 -27.94 11.37
C CYS A 79 12.52 -28.41 11.20
N VAL A 80 12.30 -29.43 10.36
CA VAL A 80 10.95 -29.94 10.12
C VAL A 80 10.37 -30.64 11.34
N LEU A 81 11.19 -31.36 12.11
CA LEU A 81 10.76 -31.93 13.39
C LEU A 81 10.28 -30.84 14.35
N GLN A 82 10.99 -29.72 14.42
CA GLN A 82 10.60 -28.58 15.25
C GLN A 82 9.26 -27.98 14.79
N ILE A 83 9.10 -27.77 13.48
CA ILE A 83 7.84 -27.31 12.88
C ILE A 83 6.68 -28.26 13.23
N GLN A 84 6.85 -29.56 13.01
CA GLN A 84 5.82 -30.56 13.26
C GLN A 84 5.42 -30.63 14.74
N ARG A 85 6.38 -30.52 15.66
CA ARG A 85 6.12 -30.52 17.11
C ARG A 85 5.32 -29.30 17.54
N VAL A 86 5.73 -28.10 17.10
CA VAL A 86 5.04 -26.87 17.50
C VAL A 86 3.65 -26.80 16.86
N LEU A 87 3.52 -27.10 15.56
CA LEU A 87 2.19 -27.16 14.93
C LEU A 87 1.31 -28.27 15.51
N GLY A 88 1.91 -29.36 15.98
CA GLY A 88 1.19 -30.45 16.64
C GLY A 88 0.66 -30.04 18.01
N GLY A 89 1.48 -29.39 18.83
CA GLY A 89 1.07 -28.84 20.13
C GLY A 89 -0.04 -27.80 20.02
N GLU A 90 -0.05 -27.03 18.93
CA GLU A 90 -1.10 -26.04 18.63
C GLU A 90 -2.34 -26.65 17.93
N GLY A 91 -2.33 -27.95 17.62
CA GLY A 91 -3.46 -28.65 16.99
C GLY A 91 -3.61 -28.45 15.47
N PHE A 92 -2.68 -27.76 14.81
CA PHE A 92 -2.65 -27.55 13.35
C PHE A 92 -2.18 -28.79 12.59
N TYR A 93 -1.31 -29.59 13.20
CA TYR A 93 -0.69 -30.74 12.57
C TYR A 93 -1.01 -32.03 13.35
N LYS A 94 -1.60 -33.00 12.66
CA LYS A 94 -1.98 -34.30 13.26
C LYS A 94 -1.25 -35.49 12.64
N ALA A 95 -0.42 -35.25 11.63
CA ALA A 95 0.11 -36.30 10.76
C ALA A 95 1.49 -36.83 11.21
N GLY A 96 1.69 -37.13 12.50
CA GLY A 96 2.91 -37.78 13.02
C GLY A 96 4.23 -36.97 12.85
N VAL A 97 5.07 -36.95 13.88
CA VAL A 97 6.35 -36.21 13.86
C VAL A 97 7.43 -37.12 13.28
N ASN A 98 7.96 -36.78 12.09
CA ASN A 98 8.90 -37.62 11.33
C ASN A 98 10.01 -36.83 10.60
N GLY A 99 10.05 -35.50 10.70
CA GLY A 99 11.09 -34.67 10.09
C GLY A 99 10.98 -34.53 8.57
N ILE A 100 9.89 -34.99 7.96
CA ILE A 100 9.65 -34.87 6.52
C ILE A 100 8.68 -33.73 6.26
N PHE A 101 9.07 -32.77 5.42
CA PHE A 101 8.19 -31.67 5.04
C PHE A 101 7.12 -32.18 4.09
N SER A 102 6.07 -32.77 4.67
CA SER A 102 4.95 -33.34 3.93
C SER A 102 3.92 -32.29 3.55
N GLU A 103 3.01 -32.68 2.69
CA GLU A 103 1.83 -31.93 2.32
C GLU A 103 0.98 -31.57 3.54
N ALA A 104 0.95 -32.44 4.56
CA ALA A 104 0.28 -32.16 5.83
C ALA A 104 1.01 -31.07 6.63
N VAL A 105 2.35 -31.02 6.59
CA VAL A 105 3.12 -29.92 7.18
C VAL A 105 2.83 -28.63 6.43
N TRP A 106 2.80 -28.68 5.09
CA TRP A 106 2.44 -27.54 4.27
C TRP A 106 1.04 -27.01 4.59
N LEU A 107 0.03 -27.88 4.65
CA LEU A 107 -1.35 -27.49 4.99
C LEU A 107 -1.47 -26.93 6.41
N ALA A 108 -0.73 -27.49 7.37
CA ALA A 108 -0.71 -27.00 8.74
C ALA A 108 -0.06 -25.62 8.83
N LEU A 109 1.06 -25.41 8.14
CA LEU A 109 1.71 -24.10 8.04
C LEU A 109 0.85 -23.08 7.30
N GLU A 110 0.17 -23.48 6.23
CA GLU A 110 -0.80 -22.62 5.55
C GLU A 110 -1.88 -22.18 6.54
N ARG A 111 -2.59 -23.14 7.15
CA ARG A 111 -3.66 -22.87 8.13
C ARG A 111 -3.22 -22.00 9.30
N TRP A 112 -2.03 -22.24 9.84
CA TRP A 112 -1.47 -21.40 10.90
C TRP A 112 -1.15 -19.99 10.39
N SER A 113 -0.54 -19.87 9.20
CA SER A 113 -0.17 -18.59 8.60
C SER A 113 -1.39 -17.71 8.28
N TRP A 114 -2.57 -18.29 8.07
CA TRP A 114 -3.83 -17.58 7.93
C TRP A 114 -4.30 -16.89 9.22
N ILE A 115 -4.02 -17.51 10.36
CA ILE A 115 -4.43 -16.99 11.67
C ILE A 115 -3.52 -15.84 12.09
N LEU A 116 -2.22 -15.87 11.76
CA LEU A 116 -1.31 -14.75 11.98
C LEU A 116 -1.82 -13.42 11.41
N LEU A 117 -2.56 -13.47 10.30
CA LEU A 117 -2.98 -12.28 9.58
C LEU A 117 -4.22 -11.63 10.19
N TRP A 118 -5.05 -12.38 10.93
CA TRP A 118 -6.42 -11.94 11.26
C TRP A 118 -7.05 -12.54 12.53
N GLY A 119 -6.36 -13.45 13.22
CA GLY A 119 -6.80 -14.02 14.49
C GLY A 119 -6.21 -13.28 15.69
N GLU A 120 -6.76 -13.54 16.88
CA GLU A 120 -6.13 -13.06 18.11
C GLU A 120 -4.79 -13.77 18.34
N TRP A 121 -3.70 -13.02 18.28
CA TRP A 121 -2.34 -13.50 18.56
C TRP A 121 -2.27 -14.23 19.89
N ARG A 122 -1.67 -15.43 19.90
CA ARG A 122 -1.36 -16.18 21.12
C ARG A 122 0.15 -16.15 21.34
N ALA A 123 0.58 -15.93 22.59
CA ALA A 123 2.00 -15.96 22.97
C ALA A 123 2.69 -17.30 22.59
N SER A 124 1.93 -18.37 22.49
CA SER A 124 2.44 -19.67 22.02
C SER A 124 2.90 -19.67 20.56
N TRP A 125 2.54 -18.66 19.76
CA TRP A 125 2.98 -18.51 18.36
C TRP A 125 4.34 -17.83 18.20
N ASP A 126 4.84 -17.15 19.24
CA ASP A 126 6.16 -16.51 19.21
C ASP A 126 7.26 -17.55 18.96
N ALA A 127 7.12 -18.73 19.57
CA ALA A 127 8.02 -19.86 19.36
C ALA A 127 8.03 -20.37 17.91
N LEU A 128 6.89 -20.34 17.21
CA LEU A 128 6.80 -20.76 15.80
C LEU A 128 7.33 -19.67 14.86
N ALA A 129 7.00 -18.40 15.11
CA ALA A 129 7.48 -17.26 14.33
C ALA A 129 9.00 -17.06 14.44
N ALA A 130 9.59 -17.44 15.57
CA ALA A 130 11.04 -17.41 15.78
C ALA A 130 11.81 -18.49 15.03
N LEU A 131 11.16 -19.51 14.46
CA LEU A 131 11.85 -20.58 13.74
C LEU A 131 12.36 -20.08 12.38
N PRO A 132 13.69 -20.17 12.10
CA PRO A 132 14.25 -19.76 10.82
C PRO A 132 13.61 -20.45 9.61
N ALA A 133 13.27 -21.73 9.76
CA ALA A 133 12.58 -22.51 8.74
C ALA A 133 11.14 -22.01 8.49
N VAL A 134 10.43 -21.53 9.51
CA VAL A 134 9.08 -20.95 9.36
C VAL A 134 9.16 -19.58 8.69
N ALA A 135 10.10 -18.72 9.09
CA ALA A 135 10.36 -17.47 8.37
C ALA A 135 10.70 -17.74 6.90
N THR A 136 11.51 -18.77 6.63
CA THR A 136 11.85 -19.22 5.28
C THR A 136 10.65 -19.77 4.52
N TYR A 137 9.79 -20.56 5.15
CA TYR A 137 8.53 -21.00 4.56
C TYR A 137 7.63 -19.84 4.20
N VAL A 138 7.43 -18.89 5.10
CA VAL A 138 6.53 -17.77 4.86
C VAL A 138 7.11 -16.85 3.77
N ARG A 139 8.43 -16.61 3.73
CA ARG A 139 9.08 -15.93 2.59
C ARG A 139 8.88 -16.71 1.30
N TRP A 140 9.08 -18.01 1.35
CA TRP A 140 8.93 -18.91 0.22
C TRP A 140 7.49 -18.92 -0.28
N SER A 141 6.47 -19.07 0.58
CA SER A 141 5.05 -19.17 0.21
C SER A 141 4.43 -17.81 -0.12
N ARG A 142 4.70 -16.76 0.67
CA ARG A 142 4.16 -15.40 0.49
C ARG A 142 4.91 -14.56 -0.55
N GLY A 143 6.08 -15.01 -1.01
CA GLY A 143 6.74 -14.44 -2.19
C GLY A 143 6.03 -14.76 -3.51
N ASP A 144 5.07 -15.71 -3.51
CA ASP A 144 4.23 -15.96 -4.68
C ASP A 144 3.04 -15.01 -4.67
N ARG A 145 3.19 -13.87 -5.35
CA ARG A 145 2.15 -12.84 -5.49
C ARG A 145 0.79 -13.39 -5.94
N VAL A 146 0.78 -14.40 -6.81
CA VAL A 146 -0.47 -15.02 -7.30
C VAL A 146 -1.20 -15.73 -6.17
N TYR A 147 -0.43 -16.34 -5.25
CA TYR A 147 -1.00 -17.00 -4.10
C TYR A 147 -1.65 -16.03 -3.12
N VAL A 148 -0.91 -14.99 -2.71
CA VAL A 148 -1.41 -13.97 -1.78
C VAL A 148 -2.70 -13.36 -2.33
N ARG A 149 -2.70 -12.98 -3.61
CA ARG A 149 -3.87 -12.45 -4.30
C ARG A 149 -5.07 -13.40 -4.20
N ALA A 150 -4.91 -14.67 -4.58
CA ALA A 150 -6.00 -15.63 -4.58
C ALA A 150 -6.61 -15.80 -3.17
N GLN A 151 -5.78 -15.80 -2.12
CA GLN A 151 -6.25 -15.92 -0.75
C GLN A 151 -7.01 -14.68 -0.26
N PHE A 152 -6.51 -13.48 -0.60
CA PHE A 152 -7.21 -12.24 -0.32
C PHE A 152 -8.56 -12.17 -1.05
N GLU A 153 -8.58 -12.50 -2.34
CA GLU A 153 -9.81 -12.52 -3.15
C GLU A 153 -10.86 -13.49 -2.56
N GLN A 154 -10.46 -14.73 -2.22
CA GLN A 154 -11.38 -15.71 -1.62
C GLN A 154 -12.02 -15.21 -0.32
N ARG A 155 -11.22 -14.57 0.55
CA ARG A 155 -11.71 -14.01 1.81
C ARG A 155 -12.63 -12.83 1.60
N GLN A 156 -12.24 -11.84 0.78
CA GLN A 156 -13.08 -10.67 0.53
C GLN A 156 -14.41 -11.11 -0.09
N MET A 157 -14.37 -12.09 -1.01
CA MET A 157 -15.56 -12.72 -1.56
C MET A 157 -16.44 -13.40 -0.48
N ALA A 158 -15.82 -14.09 0.48
CA ALA A 158 -16.54 -14.70 1.60
C ALA A 158 -17.17 -13.67 2.55
N LEU A 159 -16.48 -12.56 2.83
CA LEU A 159 -17.00 -11.45 3.62
C LEU A 159 -18.16 -10.76 2.89
N TRP A 160 -18.02 -10.53 1.59
CA TRP A 160 -19.05 -9.95 0.73
C TRP A 160 -20.31 -10.82 0.70
N LYS A 161 -20.16 -12.13 0.46
CA LYS A 161 -21.27 -13.10 0.51
C LYS A 161 -22.00 -13.12 1.87
N LYS A 162 -21.30 -12.79 2.95
CA LYS A 162 -21.87 -12.66 4.31
C LYS A 162 -22.47 -11.27 4.58
N GLY A 163 -22.59 -10.40 3.57
CA GLY A 163 -23.06 -9.01 3.72
C GLY A 163 -22.13 -8.14 4.56
N ARG A 164 -20.89 -8.59 4.79
CA ARG A 164 -19.94 -7.88 5.65
C ARG A 164 -19.19 -6.80 4.89
N ILE A 165 -19.04 -6.82 3.59
CA ILE A 165 -18.40 -5.70 2.85
C ILE A 165 -19.26 -5.37 1.65
N SER A 166 -19.13 -4.15 1.13
CA SER A 166 -19.78 -3.72 -0.11
C SER A 166 -18.92 -2.69 -0.85
N SER A 167 -19.39 -2.20 -1.99
CA SER A 167 -18.77 -1.07 -2.70
C SER A 167 -18.79 0.23 -1.88
N GLU A 168 -19.80 0.41 -1.03
CA GLU A 168 -19.88 1.50 -0.05
C GLU A 168 -19.08 1.20 1.23
N ARG A 169 -18.86 -0.09 1.51
CA ARG A 169 -18.20 -0.62 2.72
C ARG A 169 -17.00 -1.48 2.37
N LEU A 170 -16.02 -0.88 1.69
CA LEU A 170 -14.77 -1.58 1.42
C LEU A 170 -14.04 -1.92 2.72
N SER A 171 -13.32 -3.05 2.70
CA SER A 171 -12.71 -3.59 3.92
C SER A 171 -11.70 -2.62 4.56
N PHE A 172 -11.07 -1.76 3.75
CA PHE A 172 -10.12 -0.74 4.20
C PHE A 172 -10.70 0.68 4.26
N LEU A 173 -11.81 1.00 3.56
CA LEU A 173 -12.39 2.35 3.64
C LEU A 173 -13.34 2.55 4.82
N ASP A 174 -14.13 1.54 5.18
CA ASP A 174 -15.24 1.73 6.12
C ASP A 174 -15.16 0.86 7.39
N ARG A 175 -13.97 0.40 7.79
CA ARG A 175 -13.81 -0.44 8.99
C ARG A 175 -12.57 -0.19 9.81
N GLY A 176 -12.80 -0.16 11.13
CA GLY A 176 -11.82 -0.32 12.20
C GLY A 176 -11.16 -1.69 12.20
N ILE A 177 -10.51 -2.07 11.10
CA ILE A 177 -9.33 -2.92 11.15
C ILE A 177 -8.34 -2.11 11.98
N PRO A 178 -8.06 -2.50 13.24
CA PRO A 178 -7.06 -1.78 14.00
C PRO A 178 -5.74 -1.87 13.22
N PRO A 179 -4.87 -0.84 13.29
CA PRO A 179 -3.50 -0.97 12.83
C PRO A 179 -2.94 -2.32 13.25
N ALA A 180 -2.22 -3.01 12.38
CA ALA A 180 -1.65 -4.31 12.70
C ALA A 180 -0.95 -4.24 14.06
N LYS A 181 -1.22 -5.20 14.97
CA LYS A 181 -0.62 -5.18 16.32
C LYS A 181 0.90 -5.10 16.20
N GLY A 182 1.49 -4.06 16.79
CA GLY A 182 2.93 -3.75 16.69
C GLY A 182 3.31 -2.71 15.63
N VAL A 183 2.41 -2.36 14.71
CA VAL A 183 2.59 -1.25 13.77
C VAL A 183 2.06 0.03 14.41
N THR A 184 2.91 0.67 15.21
CA THR A 184 2.59 1.96 15.81
C THR A 184 2.95 3.06 14.82
N PHE A 185 1.99 3.91 14.45
CA PHE A 185 2.33 5.17 13.79
C PHE A 185 3.13 6.03 14.78
N GLN A 186 4.44 6.14 14.56
CA GLN A 186 5.34 6.96 15.39
C GLN A 186 5.36 8.42 14.90
N GLY A 187 4.21 8.96 14.50
CA GLY A 187 4.07 10.31 13.91
C GLY A 187 4.72 11.42 14.71
N ALA A 188 4.55 11.41 16.03
CA ALA A 188 5.12 12.41 16.94
C ALA A 188 6.66 12.31 17.06
N GLN A 189 7.24 11.14 16.74
CA GLN A 189 8.69 10.91 16.79
C GLN A 189 9.39 11.18 15.45
N LEU A 190 8.65 11.41 14.35
CA LEU A 190 9.23 11.79 13.06
C LEU A 190 10.14 13.01 13.19
N ILE A 191 9.68 14.05 13.87
CA ILE A 191 10.23 15.40 13.77
C ILE A 191 11.63 15.47 14.34
N PRO A 192 11.87 15.03 15.60
CA PRO A 192 13.20 15.18 16.19
C PRO A 192 14.20 14.26 15.50
N ALA A 193 13.79 13.03 15.14
CA ALA A 193 14.65 12.05 14.47
C ALA A 193 15.00 12.48 13.04
N ILE A 194 14.01 12.89 12.24
CA ILE A 194 14.20 13.39 10.87
C ILE A 194 14.99 14.69 10.89
N THR A 195 14.69 15.63 11.80
CA THR A 195 15.42 16.90 11.88
C THR A 195 16.88 16.67 12.32
N ALA A 196 17.14 15.76 13.27
CA ALA A 196 18.49 15.42 13.69
C ALA A 196 19.30 14.75 12.57
N GLN A 197 18.68 13.82 11.82
CA GLN A 197 19.33 13.14 10.69
C GLN A 197 19.53 14.06 9.48
N ALA A 198 18.56 14.94 9.19
CA ALA A 198 18.67 15.90 8.11
C ALA A 198 19.79 16.94 8.33
N ARG A 199 20.18 17.20 9.59
CA ARG A 199 21.36 18.04 9.90
C ARG A 199 22.66 17.39 9.48
N THR A 200 22.72 16.05 9.40
CA THR A 200 23.93 15.30 9.09
C THR A 200 23.93 14.68 7.68
N LYS A 201 22.76 14.55 7.05
CA LYS A 201 22.60 14.00 5.69
C LYS A 201 21.65 14.89 4.87
N GLN A 202 22.18 15.64 3.90
CA GLN A 202 21.37 16.34 2.90
C GLN A 202 21.37 15.59 1.57
N ILE A 203 20.25 15.61 0.87
CA ILE A 203 20.14 15.07 -0.49
C ILE A 203 20.75 16.09 -1.46
N PRO A 204 21.75 15.69 -2.28
CA PRO A 204 22.39 16.62 -3.21
C PRO A 204 21.45 16.98 -4.37
N ALA A 205 21.71 18.13 -5.00
CA ALA A 205 20.83 18.70 -6.03
C ALA A 205 20.61 17.79 -7.25
N ASN A 206 21.55 16.89 -7.55
CA ASN A 206 21.46 15.93 -8.66
C ASN A 206 20.70 14.65 -8.30
N ALA A 207 20.42 14.40 -7.01
CA ALA A 207 19.74 13.20 -6.55
C ALA A 207 18.23 13.37 -6.36
N TYR A 208 17.73 14.60 -6.42
CA TYR A 208 16.30 14.91 -6.31
C TYR A 208 15.95 16.09 -7.23
N PRO A 209 14.83 16.03 -7.99
CA PRO A 209 14.56 17.07 -8.96
C PRO A 209 14.15 18.37 -8.26
N ALA A 210 14.57 19.50 -8.82
CA ALA A 210 14.17 20.82 -8.36
C ALA A 210 12.65 21.03 -8.46
N LEU A 211 12.12 22.01 -7.74
CA LEU A 211 10.70 22.38 -7.88
C LEU A 211 10.39 22.75 -9.33
N GLY A 212 9.26 22.27 -9.84
CA GLY A 212 8.83 22.54 -11.21
C GLY A 212 9.58 21.74 -12.28
N VAL A 213 10.45 20.78 -11.89
CA VAL A 213 11.21 19.95 -12.82
C VAL A 213 10.80 18.48 -12.69
N LEU A 214 10.49 17.86 -13.82
CA LEU A 214 10.21 16.42 -13.90
C LEU A 214 11.53 15.63 -13.76
N PRO A 215 11.58 14.56 -12.94
CA PRO A 215 12.71 13.64 -12.94
C PRO A 215 12.66 12.70 -14.14
N THR A 216 13.79 12.02 -14.38
CA THR A 216 13.79 10.79 -15.18
C THR A 216 13.01 9.71 -14.44
N ILE A 217 11.90 9.25 -15.04
CA ILE A 217 11.10 8.13 -14.55
C ILE A 217 11.43 6.90 -15.38
N ALA A 218 11.84 5.81 -14.74
CA ALA A 218 12.08 4.54 -15.41
C ALA A 218 10.74 3.85 -15.71
N GLU A 219 10.11 4.26 -16.81
CA GLU A 219 8.88 3.66 -17.32
C GLU A 219 9.06 2.17 -17.65
N GLY A 220 7.98 1.40 -17.47
CA GLY A 220 7.96 -0.05 -17.70
C GLY A 220 8.61 -0.88 -16.58
N LYS A 221 9.33 -0.28 -15.63
CA LYS A 221 9.87 -1.01 -14.46
C LYS A 221 8.79 -1.58 -13.56
N LEU A 222 7.59 -1.02 -13.60
CA LEU A 222 6.42 -1.53 -12.91
C LEU A 222 5.55 -2.44 -13.79
N ALA A 223 6.03 -2.93 -14.94
CA ALA A 223 5.27 -3.82 -15.85
C ALA A 223 4.87 -5.16 -15.23
N PHE A 224 5.50 -5.57 -14.12
CA PHE A 224 5.11 -6.77 -13.40
C PHE A 224 3.75 -6.63 -12.71
N LEU A 225 3.32 -5.43 -12.27
CA LEU A 225 2.03 -5.21 -11.58
C LEU A 225 0.85 -5.78 -12.40
N VAL A 226 -0.23 -6.19 -11.76
CA VAL A 226 -1.39 -6.72 -12.51
C VAL A 226 -1.92 -5.71 -13.54
N PRO A 227 -2.46 -6.14 -14.70
CA PRO A 227 -2.93 -5.23 -15.74
C PRO A 227 -4.00 -4.24 -15.29
N GLN A 228 -4.77 -4.58 -14.25
CA GLN A 228 -5.77 -3.71 -13.65
C GLN A 228 -5.14 -2.45 -13.06
N VAL A 229 -3.90 -2.50 -12.56
CA VAL A 229 -3.14 -1.31 -12.16
C VAL A 229 -2.68 -0.61 -13.44
N THR A 230 -3.41 0.42 -13.85
CA THR A 230 -3.24 1.09 -15.14
C THR A 230 -2.26 2.24 -15.06
N GLN A 231 -2.22 2.96 -13.93
CA GLN A 231 -1.20 3.97 -13.62
C GLN A 231 -0.50 3.62 -12.32
N ALA A 232 0.82 3.73 -12.31
CA ALA A 232 1.62 3.59 -11.11
C ALA A 232 2.87 4.47 -11.17
N CYS A 233 3.21 5.07 -10.04
CA CYS A 233 4.52 5.66 -9.80
C CYS A 233 5.02 5.13 -8.46
N VAL A 234 6.28 4.71 -8.42
CA VAL A 234 6.98 4.32 -7.20
C VAL A 234 8.25 5.14 -7.10
N ALA A 235 8.54 5.67 -5.91
CA ALA A 235 9.84 6.25 -5.63
C ALA A 235 10.52 5.50 -4.48
N VAL A 236 11.83 5.35 -4.58
CA VAL A 236 12.68 4.70 -3.56
C VAL A 236 13.75 5.70 -3.15
N THR A 237 13.81 5.99 -1.85
CA THR A 237 14.85 6.85 -1.26
C THR A 237 15.81 6.00 -0.46
N ASP A 238 17.11 6.18 -0.68
CA ASP A 238 18.17 5.56 0.10
C ASP A 238 19.16 6.62 0.61
N LEU A 239 19.29 6.67 1.93
CA LEU A 239 20.14 7.56 2.71
C LEU A 239 21.13 6.74 3.58
N SER A 240 21.19 5.41 3.43
CA SER A 240 21.80 4.50 4.41
C SER A 240 23.33 4.58 4.44
N SER A 241 24.00 4.57 3.29
CA SER A 241 25.45 4.84 3.16
C SER A 241 25.81 5.13 1.69
N GLY A 242 26.68 6.12 1.45
CA GLY A 242 27.01 6.60 0.10
C GLY A 242 26.32 7.93 -0.25
N THR A 243 26.27 8.26 -1.54
CA THR A 243 25.55 9.46 -2.04
C THR A 243 24.04 9.22 -1.94
N PRO A 244 23.28 10.05 -1.18
CA PRO A 244 21.83 9.92 -1.11
C PRO A 244 21.20 9.87 -2.50
N SER A 245 20.21 8.99 -2.69
CA SER A 245 19.59 8.81 -4.00
C SER A 245 18.07 8.69 -3.90
N VAL A 246 17.39 9.18 -4.94
CA VAL A 246 15.94 9.01 -5.14
C VAL A 246 15.70 8.48 -6.55
N ARG A 247 15.14 7.27 -6.65
CA ARG A 247 14.84 6.61 -7.93
C ARG A 247 13.34 6.59 -8.17
N TRP A 248 12.93 6.84 -9.42
CA TRP A 248 11.53 6.93 -9.83
C TRP A 248 11.22 5.84 -10.85
N LEU A 249 10.21 5.03 -10.58
CA LEU A 249 9.77 3.89 -11.39
C LEU A 249 8.33 4.13 -11.84
N GLY A 250 8.04 3.84 -13.11
CA GLY A 250 6.76 4.16 -13.71
C GLY A 250 6.05 2.98 -14.38
N ARG A 251 4.73 3.09 -14.39
CA ARG A 251 3.82 2.53 -15.40
C ARG A 251 2.82 3.62 -15.72
N ASP A 252 2.94 4.25 -16.88
CA ASP A 252 2.11 5.40 -17.27
C ASP A 252 2.07 6.44 -16.13
N ALA A 253 3.25 6.73 -15.55
CA ALA A 253 3.35 7.47 -14.30
C ALA A 253 2.91 8.92 -14.45
N LEU A 254 3.00 9.48 -15.66
CA LEU A 254 2.64 10.85 -16.02
C LEU A 254 1.22 10.97 -16.64
N GLY A 255 0.48 9.87 -16.79
CA GLY A 255 -0.87 9.87 -17.34
C GLY A 255 -1.82 10.78 -16.55
N ALA A 256 -2.49 11.71 -17.22
CA ALA A 256 -3.43 12.65 -16.60
C ALA A 256 -4.79 11.97 -16.35
N VAL A 257 -5.00 11.48 -15.13
CA VAL A 257 -6.18 10.67 -14.75
C VAL A 257 -6.77 11.11 -13.40
N GLN A 258 -7.97 10.62 -13.07
CA GLN A 258 -8.54 10.89 -11.75
C GLN A 258 -7.99 9.94 -10.70
N PHE A 259 -7.55 10.52 -9.57
CA PHE A 259 -7.11 9.81 -8.37
C PHE A 259 -8.11 9.91 -7.20
N TRP A 260 -9.32 10.39 -7.46
CA TRP A 260 -10.43 10.44 -6.49
C TRP A 260 -10.01 11.11 -5.16
N SER A 261 -10.47 10.58 -4.03
CA SER A 261 -10.14 11.10 -2.70
C SER A 261 -8.66 11.08 -2.35
N ALA A 262 -7.80 10.38 -3.11
CA ALA A 262 -6.35 10.38 -2.87
C ALA A 262 -5.72 11.77 -3.10
N THR A 263 -6.41 12.68 -3.79
CA THR A 263 -5.92 14.04 -4.07
C THR A 263 -6.30 15.07 -3.01
N LYS A 264 -7.17 14.72 -2.04
CA LYS A 264 -7.78 15.67 -1.11
C LYS A 264 -6.81 16.31 -0.12
N PHE A 265 -5.63 15.72 0.09
CA PHE A 265 -4.59 16.33 0.91
C PHE A 265 -3.96 17.56 0.25
N LEU A 266 -4.00 17.67 -1.10
CA LEU A 266 -3.39 18.78 -1.84
C LEU A 266 -3.96 20.15 -1.47
N PRO A 267 -5.30 20.39 -1.48
CA PRO A 267 -5.84 21.68 -1.06
C PRO A 267 -5.56 21.98 0.43
N VAL A 268 -5.48 20.96 1.30
CA VAL A 268 -5.08 21.16 2.70
C VAL A 268 -3.62 21.62 2.78
N LEU A 269 -2.71 20.93 2.09
CA LEU A 269 -1.29 21.28 2.02
C LEU A 269 -1.09 22.70 1.46
N TYR A 270 -1.84 23.07 0.41
CA TYR A 270 -1.83 24.42 -0.14
C TYR A 270 -2.20 25.45 0.94
N VAL A 271 -3.30 25.24 1.65
CA VAL A 271 -3.78 26.16 2.69
C VAL A 271 -2.76 26.32 3.81
N ILE A 272 -2.14 25.22 4.27
CA ILE A 272 -1.07 25.28 5.27
C ILE A 272 0.09 26.15 4.74
N GLN A 273 0.56 25.88 3.52
CA GLN A 273 1.66 26.62 2.91
C GLN A 273 1.37 28.12 2.77
N GLN A 274 0.19 28.49 2.27
CA GLN A 274 -0.17 29.90 2.12
C GLN A 274 -0.35 30.61 3.46
N SER A 275 -0.96 29.93 4.44
CA SER A 275 -1.16 30.49 5.78
C SER A 275 0.16 30.73 6.50
N ASN A 276 1.13 29.81 6.37
CA ASN A 276 2.46 29.99 6.94
C ASN A 276 3.24 31.16 6.34
N ARG A 277 2.92 31.61 5.12
CA ARG A 277 3.51 32.82 4.53
C ARG A 277 2.90 34.11 5.08
N GLN A 278 1.64 34.06 5.54
CA GLN A 278 0.92 35.20 6.11
C GLN A 278 1.12 35.33 7.62
N ALA A 279 1.32 34.20 8.31
CA ALA A 279 1.49 34.13 9.75
C ALA A 279 2.72 33.29 10.13
N ILE A 280 3.88 33.94 10.11
CA ILE A 280 5.14 33.31 10.52
C ILE A 280 5.11 33.03 12.02
N GLY A 281 5.40 31.79 12.42
CA GLY A 281 5.47 31.39 13.83
C GLY A 281 4.13 31.03 14.48
N ILE A 282 2.99 31.21 13.81
CA ILE A 282 1.67 30.79 14.35
C ILE A 282 1.38 29.34 13.90
N PRO A 283 1.28 28.38 14.83
CA PRO A 283 1.00 26.98 14.50
C PRO A 283 -0.47 26.73 14.14
N ALA A 284 -0.70 25.70 13.33
CA ALA A 284 -2.01 25.43 12.75
C ALA A 284 -3.07 24.94 13.74
N ASP A 285 -2.66 24.49 14.93
CA ASP A 285 -3.56 24.21 16.06
C ASP A 285 -4.16 25.48 16.68
N GLN A 286 -3.63 26.66 16.34
CA GLN A 286 -4.19 27.96 16.70
C GLN A 286 -5.10 28.54 15.62
N TRP A 287 -5.27 27.85 14.49
CA TRP A 287 -6.13 28.34 13.42
C TRP A 287 -7.55 27.81 13.56
N GLN A 288 -8.51 28.61 13.14
CA GLN A 288 -9.92 28.22 13.05
C GLN A 288 -10.50 28.62 11.69
N VAL A 289 -11.39 27.78 11.17
CA VAL A 289 -12.18 28.11 9.98
C VAL A 289 -13.56 28.56 10.42
N VAL A 290 -13.93 29.76 10.03
CA VAL A 290 -15.21 30.39 10.36
C VAL A 290 -16.04 30.56 9.09
N SER A 291 -17.33 30.24 9.20
CA SER A 291 -18.34 30.46 8.16
C SER A 291 -19.69 30.66 8.83
N THR A 292 -20.44 31.69 8.41
CA THR A 292 -21.79 32.08 8.87
C THR A 292 -22.36 31.25 10.04
N GLY A 293 -22.09 31.69 11.27
CA GLY A 293 -22.62 31.08 12.50
C GLY A 293 -21.93 29.79 12.97
N THR A 294 -20.88 29.33 12.30
CA THR A 294 -20.12 28.12 12.65
C THR A 294 -18.62 28.38 12.65
N SER A 295 -17.91 27.74 13.58
CA SER A 295 -16.45 27.76 13.67
C SER A 295 -15.95 26.37 14.00
N TYR A 296 -14.85 25.96 13.36
CA TYR A 296 -14.19 24.69 13.63
C TYR A 296 -12.68 24.90 13.76
N PRO A 297 -12.01 24.21 14.70
CA PRO A 297 -10.55 24.13 14.70
C PRO A 297 -10.04 23.62 13.36
N PHE A 298 -9.00 24.24 12.83
CA PHE A 298 -8.43 23.86 11.54
C PHE A 298 -7.97 22.39 11.53
N THR A 299 -7.41 21.92 12.64
CA THR A 299 -6.95 20.54 12.84
C THR A 299 -8.07 19.51 12.73
N ASP A 300 -9.27 19.84 13.20
CA ASP A 300 -10.42 18.93 13.17
C ASP A 300 -10.92 18.75 11.74
N LEU A 301 -10.86 19.82 10.93
CA LEU A 301 -11.21 19.78 9.52
C LEU A 301 -10.17 18.98 8.70
N ILE A 302 -8.88 19.05 9.05
CA ILE A 302 -7.85 18.19 8.45
C ILE A 302 -8.18 16.71 8.74
N ASN A 303 -8.49 16.37 9.99
CA ASN A 303 -8.89 15.03 10.38
C ASN A 303 -10.12 14.56 9.58
N GLY A 304 -11.16 15.40 9.47
CA GLY A 304 -12.34 15.08 8.67
C GLY A 304 -12.07 14.83 7.18
N VAL A 305 -11.08 15.50 6.57
CA VAL A 305 -10.67 15.24 5.18
C VAL A 305 -10.01 13.87 5.03
N VAL A 306 -9.15 13.49 5.98
CA VAL A 306 -8.25 12.33 5.84
C VAL A 306 -8.78 11.08 6.54
N ARG A 307 -9.20 11.20 7.80
CA ARG A 307 -9.57 10.12 8.72
C ARG A 307 -11.07 9.78 8.70
N TYR A 308 -11.89 10.63 8.08
CA TYR A 308 -13.35 10.47 8.01
C TYR A 308 -14.04 10.44 9.38
N ASP A 309 -13.41 11.00 10.42
CA ASP A 309 -13.86 11.00 11.82
C ASP A 309 -14.64 12.27 12.19
N HIS A 310 -15.25 12.93 11.21
CA HIS A 310 -16.04 14.15 11.37
C HIS A 310 -17.46 13.93 10.88
N SER A 311 -18.43 14.62 11.49
CA SER A 311 -19.83 14.67 11.02
C SER A 311 -20.01 15.29 9.61
N LEU A 312 -18.98 15.97 9.09
CA LEU A 312 -18.99 16.62 7.79
C LEU A 312 -18.32 15.69 6.78
N SER A 313 -18.93 15.53 5.61
CA SER A 313 -18.37 14.72 4.53
C SER A 313 -16.96 15.19 4.14
N SER A 314 -16.04 14.23 3.99
CA SER A 314 -14.69 14.45 3.47
C SER A 314 -14.68 15.13 2.09
N ASN A 315 -15.69 14.83 1.22
CA ASN A 315 -15.83 15.52 -0.07
C ASN A 315 -16.11 17.01 0.14
N ARG A 316 -17.11 17.34 0.98
CA ARG A 316 -17.50 18.73 1.28
C ARG A 316 -16.35 19.51 1.91
N LEU A 317 -15.63 18.90 2.84
CA LEU A 317 -14.46 19.50 3.48
C LEU A 317 -13.35 19.77 2.48
N ALA A 318 -13.04 18.81 1.59
CA ALA A 318 -12.01 19.02 0.57
C ALA A 318 -12.38 20.12 -0.44
N VAL A 319 -13.67 20.25 -0.80
CA VAL A 319 -14.15 21.39 -1.61
C VAL A 319 -14.04 22.71 -0.84
N MET A 320 -14.36 22.72 0.46
CA MET A 320 -14.15 23.89 1.30
C MET A 320 -12.68 24.32 1.34
N PHE A 321 -11.72 23.40 1.48
CA PHE A 321 -10.29 23.76 1.41
C PHE A 321 -9.89 24.33 0.04
N LYS A 322 -10.50 23.86 -1.06
CA LYS A 322 -10.29 24.45 -2.39
C LYS A 322 -10.78 25.90 -2.47
N LEU A 323 -11.68 26.36 -1.60
CA LEU A 323 -12.15 27.75 -1.58
C LEU A 323 -11.07 28.76 -1.26
N PHE A 324 -9.98 28.38 -0.61
CA PHE A 324 -8.90 29.31 -0.26
C PHE A 324 -7.95 29.61 -1.45
N ALA A 325 -8.27 29.14 -2.65
CA ALA A 325 -7.55 29.42 -3.89
C ALA A 325 -8.55 29.60 -5.04
N THR A 326 -8.15 30.33 -6.09
CA THR A 326 -8.81 30.16 -7.39
C THR A 326 -8.44 28.78 -7.97
N PRO A 327 -9.29 28.14 -8.78
CA PRO A 327 -8.96 26.87 -9.40
C PRO A 327 -7.62 26.89 -10.17
N LEU A 328 -7.38 27.97 -10.93
CA LEU A 328 -6.14 28.15 -11.68
C LEU A 328 -4.92 28.32 -10.76
N ALA A 329 -5.03 29.07 -9.66
CA ALA A 329 -3.92 29.25 -8.72
C ALA A 329 -3.54 27.94 -8.04
N LEU A 330 -4.53 27.12 -7.66
CA LEU A 330 -4.28 25.80 -7.07
C LEU A 330 -3.62 24.85 -8.08
N GLU A 331 -4.08 24.85 -9.33
CA GLU A 331 -3.47 24.06 -10.41
C GLU A 331 -2.01 24.49 -10.67
N GLN A 332 -1.76 25.79 -10.84
CA GLN A 332 -0.42 26.34 -11.05
C GLN A 332 0.50 26.04 -9.87
N TRP A 333 -0.02 26.05 -8.64
CA TRP A 333 0.74 25.64 -7.48
C TRP A 333 1.18 24.18 -7.57
N VAL A 334 0.28 23.23 -7.91
CA VAL A 334 0.70 21.82 -8.08
C VAL A 334 1.75 21.71 -9.19
N ARG A 335 1.55 22.36 -10.34
CA ARG A 335 2.55 22.39 -11.43
C ARG A 335 3.90 22.94 -10.97
N SER A 336 3.92 23.96 -10.11
CA SER A 336 5.17 24.52 -9.57
C SER A 336 5.91 23.55 -8.65
N LEU A 337 5.23 22.57 -8.05
CA LEU A 337 5.85 21.55 -7.22
C LEU A 337 6.38 20.38 -8.04
N THR A 338 5.68 20.00 -9.10
CA THR A 338 5.91 18.74 -9.83
C THR A 338 6.55 18.92 -11.19
N GLY A 339 6.36 20.06 -11.85
CA GLY A 339 6.79 20.29 -13.23
C GLY A 339 5.89 19.65 -14.29
N ASN A 340 4.83 18.94 -13.89
CA ASN A 340 3.92 18.32 -14.84
C ASN A 340 2.92 19.34 -15.40
N SER A 341 3.18 19.87 -16.59
CA SER A 341 2.30 20.82 -17.26
C SER A 341 0.98 20.21 -17.76
N ALA A 342 0.89 18.88 -17.89
CA ALA A 342 -0.29 18.19 -18.44
C ALA A 342 -1.43 17.99 -17.43
N LEU A 343 -1.20 18.21 -16.14
CA LEU A 343 -2.23 18.05 -15.11
C LEU A 343 -3.34 19.12 -15.23
N SER A 344 -4.56 18.77 -14.79
CA SER A 344 -5.66 19.72 -14.57
C SER A 344 -6.28 19.52 -13.19
N PHE A 345 -6.26 20.53 -12.31
CA PHE A 345 -6.70 20.36 -10.91
C PHE A 345 -7.71 21.42 -10.43
N GLN A 346 -8.69 21.69 -11.29
CA GLN A 346 -9.68 22.77 -11.13
C GLN A 346 -11.06 22.26 -10.67
N GLY A 347 -11.31 20.95 -10.73
CA GLY A 347 -12.60 20.32 -10.43
C GLY A 347 -12.94 20.20 -8.93
N GLY A 348 -14.20 19.90 -8.63
CA GLY A 348 -14.69 19.59 -7.27
C GLY A 348 -14.64 18.10 -6.92
N TYR A 349 -15.34 17.70 -5.85
CA TYR A 349 -15.45 16.31 -5.39
C TYR A 349 -16.90 15.80 -5.38
N GLY A 350 -17.74 16.29 -6.31
CA GLY A 350 -19.13 15.85 -6.47
C GLY A 350 -20.14 16.43 -5.47
N GLU A 351 -19.68 17.15 -4.44
CA GLU A 351 -20.52 17.75 -3.40
C GLU A 351 -20.19 19.26 -3.21
N PRO A 352 -21.15 20.07 -2.73
CA PRO A 352 -20.88 21.48 -2.38
C PRO A 352 -19.93 21.60 -1.17
N PRO A 353 -19.30 22.77 -0.95
CA PRO A 353 -18.42 22.96 0.21
C PRO A 353 -19.14 22.74 1.55
N ALA A 354 -18.40 22.24 2.54
CA ALA A 354 -18.91 22.02 3.88
C ALA A 354 -19.35 23.33 4.53
N LEU A 355 -18.48 24.34 4.40
CA LEU A 355 -18.66 25.69 4.90
C LEU A 355 -18.59 26.65 3.70
N PRO A 356 -19.66 27.39 3.38
CA PRO A 356 -19.64 28.41 2.33
C PRO A 356 -18.89 29.66 2.81
N HIS A 357 -18.19 30.35 1.90
CA HIS A 357 -17.44 31.57 2.21
C HIS A 357 -16.51 31.51 3.43
N PRO A 358 -15.70 30.44 3.61
CA PRO A 358 -14.89 30.28 4.81
C PRO A 358 -13.81 31.37 4.92
N LEU A 359 -13.52 31.74 6.17
CA LEU A 359 -12.37 32.54 6.57
C LEU A 359 -11.48 31.66 7.44
N LEU A 360 -10.17 31.68 7.18
CA LEU A 360 -9.18 31.08 8.06
C LEU A 360 -8.60 32.18 8.95
N LEU A 361 -8.72 32.02 10.26
CA LEU A 361 -8.32 33.02 11.25
C LEU A 361 -7.31 32.43 12.23
N ASP A 362 -6.44 33.27 12.79
CA ASP A 362 -5.82 32.98 14.09
C ASP A 362 -6.90 33.12 15.18
N ARG A 363 -7.09 32.07 15.98
CA ARG A 363 -8.11 32.01 17.03
C ARG A 363 -7.88 33.00 18.17
N HIS A 364 -6.63 33.40 18.41
CA HIS A 364 -6.31 34.26 19.55
C HIS A 364 -6.46 35.73 19.18
N THR A 365 -5.96 36.13 18.01
CA THR A 365 -5.98 37.53 17.57
C THR A 365 -7.20 37.88 16.73
N GLY A 366 -7.90 36.89 16.17
CA GLY A 366 -8.94 37.09 15.18
C GLY A 366 -8.43 37.53 13.80
N HIS A 367 -7.11 37.62 13.62
CA HIS A 367 -6.50 38.05 12.37
C HIS A 367 -6.82 37.08 11.24
N VAL A 368 -7.27 37.61 10.10
CA VAL A 368 -7.63 36.81 8.92
C VAL A 368 -6.37 36.39 8.18
N LEU A 369 -6.08 35.08 8.18
CA LEU A 369 -4.95 34.48 7.47
C LEU A 369 -5.25 34.29 5.99
N LEU A 370 -6.42 33.72 5.67
CA LEU A 370 -6.86 33.48 4.30
C LEU A 370 -8.36 33.73 4.17
N LYS A 371 -8.75 34.26 3.01
CA LYS A 371 -10.15 34.48 2.63
C LYS A 371 -10.54 33.54 1.51
N SER A 372 -11.76 33.03 1.58
CA SER A 372 -12.35 32.29 0.47
C SER A 372 -12.39 33.12 -0.82
N GLN A 373 -12.26 32.42 -1.93
CA GLN A 373 -12.32 32.91 -3.29
C GLN A 373 -13.66 32.51 -3.91
N LYS A 374 -14.13 33.29 -4.88
CA LYS A 374 -15.32 32.94 -5.64
C LYS A 374 -15.03 31.72 -6.51
N LEU A 375 -15.82 30.67 -6.37
CA LEU A 375 -15.72 29.49 -7.22
C LEU A 375 -16.41 29.73 -8.56
N SER A 376 -15.65 29.57 -9.63
CA SER A 376 -16.16 29.09 -10.91
C SER A 376 -15.65 27.65 -11.07
N HIS A 377 -16.36 26.66 -10.52
CA HIS A 377 -15.98 25.27 -10.72
C HIS A 377 -16.26 24.86 -12.18
N GLN A 378 -15.26 25.01 -13.03
CA GLN A 378 -15.25 24.49 -14.39
C GLN A 378 -13.89 23.83 -14.60
N GLY A 379 -13.86 22.50 -14.72
CA GLY A 379 -12.62 21.75 -14.92
C GLY A 379 -12.60 20.39 -14.26
N GLN A 380 -11.48 19.70 -14.41
CA GLN A 380 -11.30 18.33 -13.97
C GLN A 380 -10.30 18.24 -12.79
N ASN A 381 -10.19 17.05 -12.19
CA ASN A 381 -9.15 16.71 -11.23
C ASN A 381 -8.26 15.60 -11.80
N LEU A 382 -7.65 15.88 -12.95
CA LEU A 382 -6.66 15.02 -13.59
C LEU A 382 -5.26 15.31 -13.06
N LEU A 383 -4.68 14.32 -12.41
CA LEU A 383 -3.31 14.31 -11.91
C LEU A 383 -2.63 13.03 -12.36
N SER A 384 -1.31 13.00 -12.29
CA SER A 384 -0.54 11.79 -12.55
C SER A 384 -0.19 11.04 -11.25
N ALA A 385 0.16 9.76 -11.37
CA ALA A 385 0.69 9.00 -10.24
C ALA A 385 1.97 9.66 -9.69
N TYR A 386 2.80 10.18 -10.60
CA TYR A 386 4.01 10.92 -10.28
C TYR A 386 3.71 12.17 -9.44
N ASP A 387 2.71 12.98 -9.80
CA ASP A 387 2.39 14.22 -9.08
C ASP A 387 2.13 13.95 -7.59
N LEU A 388 1.39 12.87 -7.30
CA LEU A 388 1.05 12.48 -5.93
C LEU A 388 2.29 11.99 -5.15
N VAL A 389 3.10 11.12 -5.77
CA VAL A 389 4.35 10.63 -5.17
C VAL A 389 5.32 11.79 -4.92
N ARG A 390 5.41 12.72 -5.88
CA ARG A 390 6.23 13.92 -5.78
C ARG A 390 5.81 14.77 -4.58
N CYS A 391 4.52 15.09 -4.44
CA CYS A 391 4.01 15.85 -3.30
C CYS A 391 4.26 15.14 -1.96
N PHE A 392 4.06 13.81 -1.87
CA PHE A 392 4.39 13.05 -0.66
C PHE A 392 5.88 13.09 -0.33
N SER A 393 6.75 12.95 -1.33
CA SER A 393 8.21 13.04 -1.13
C SER A 393 8.66 14.44 -0.68
N LEU A 394 8.01 15.51 -1.13
CA LEU A 394 8.29 16.87 -0.66
C LEU A 394 7.93 17.08 0.82
N ILE A 395 6.92 16.36 1.32
CA ILE A 395 6.51 16.38 2.74
C ILE A 395 7.52 15.60 3.60
N SER A 396 7.80 14.34 3.24
CA SER A 396 8.65 13.45 4.05
C SER A 396 10.12 13.83 3.99
N LEU A 397 10.62 14.25 2.83
CA LEU A 397 12.02 14.62 2.63
C LEU A 397 12.30 16.09 2.99
N HIS A 398 11.30 16.85 3.41
CA HIS A 398 11.39 18.32 3.55
C HIS A 398 12.69 18.80 4.20
N HIS A 399 13.10 18.19 5.32
CA HIS A 399 14.33 18.60 6.02
C HIS A 399 15.61 18.11 5.35
N TYR A 400 15.58 16.99 4.61
CA TYR A 400 16.70 16.44 3.85
C TYR A 400 16.99 17.19 2.55
N LEU A 401 16.00 17.92 2.01
CA LEU A 401 16.14 18.69 0.79
C LEU A 401 16.90 20.01 1.01
N LEU A 402 17.56 20.48 -0.05
CA LEU A 402 18.14 21.82 -0.10
C LEU A 402 17.04 22.89 0.06
N PRO A 403 17.31 24.04 0.71
CA PRO A 403 16.29 25.06 0.96
C PRO A 403 15.48 25.50 -0.27
N ARG A 404 16.10 25.57 -1.45
CA ARG A 404 15.44 25.94 -2.72
C ARG A 404 14.49 24.86 -3.28
N ASP A 405 14.67 23.60 -2.87
CA ASP A 405 13.91 22.44 -3.35
C ASP A 405 12.80 22.03 -2.36
N ARG A 406 12.68 22.74 -1.24
CA ARG A 406 11.67 22.55 -0.20
C ARG A 406 10.34 23.20 -0.56
N LEU A 407 9.25 22.70 0.02
CA LEU A 407 7.95 23.39 0.02
C LEU A 407 8.10 24.84 0.51
N PRO A 408 7.92 25.87 -0.34
CA PRO A 408 8.40 27.20 0.02
C PRO A 408 7.51 27.88 1.04
N GLY A 409 8.11 28.26 2.18
CA GLY A 409 7.45 28.95 3.29
C GLY A 409 6.61 28.04 4.20
N ILE A 410 6.62 26.72 3.97
CA ILE A 410 5.95 25.78 4.89
C ILE A 410 6.66 25.80 6.24
N GLN A 411 5.90 25.67 7.33
CA GLN A 411 6.45 25.55 8.68
C GLN A 411 6.03 24.21 9.28
N TRP A 412 6.99 23.51 9.87
CA TRP A 412 6.78 22.15 10.34
C TRP A 412 5.69 22.06 11.43
N HIS A 413 5.65 23.03 12.35
CA HIS A 413 4.65 23.09 13.41
C HIS A 413 3.20 23.16 12.90
N SER A 414 3.00 23.52 11.63
CA SER A 414 1.70 23.51 10.94
C SER A 414 1.54 22.26 10.09
N LEU A 415 2.58 21.87 9.33
CA LEU A 415 2.57 20.68 8.46
C LEU A 415 2.35 19.38 9.25
N GLN A 416 2.85 19.30 10.48
CA GLN A 416 2.72 18.11 11.33
C GLN A 416 1.28 17.64 11.54
N HIS A 417 0.30 18.54 11.49
CA HIS A 417 -1.10 18.17 11.65
C HIS A 417 -1.64 17.38 10.45
N LEU A 418 -1.25 17.76 9.23
CA LEU A 418 -1.55 16.98 8.03
C LEU A 418 -0.79 15.65 8.01
N VAL A 419 0.49 15.65 8.38
CA VAL A 419 1.30 14.43 8.49
C VAL A 419 0.69 13.45 9.49
N THR A 420 0.27 13.95 10.65
CA THR A 420 -0.40 13.15 11.68
C THR A 420 -1.70 12.56 11.15
N ALA A 421 -2.55 13.36 10.50
CA ALA A 421 -3.79 12.87 9.94
C ALA A 421 -3.58 11.80 8.86
N LEU A 422 -2.61 11.97 7.96
CA LEU A 422 -2.22 10.98 6.94
C LEU A 422 -1.68 9.68 7.54
N GLY A 423 -1.07 9.75 8.72
CA GLY A 423 -0.60 8.57 9.44
C GLY A 423 -1.67 7.75 10.12
N TYR A 424 -2.78 8.40 10.46
CA TYR A 424 -4.00 7.79 11.03
C TYR A 424 -5.10 7.57 9.99
N ASP A 425 -4.82 7.73 8.69
CA ASP A 425 -5.75 7.33 7.62
C ASP A 425 -6.11 5.85 7.84
N PRO A 426 -7.40 5.48 7.98
CA PRO A 426 -7.79 4.09 8.25
C PRO A 426 -7.50 3.15 7.06
N ALA A 427 -7.33 3.71 5.87
CA ALA A 427 -7.28 2.98 4.61
C ALA A 427 -5.85 2.53 4.22
N ARG A 428 -5.17 1.78 5.10
CA ARG A 428 -3.74 1.42 4.94
C ARG A 428 -3.51 -0.02 4.47
N TYR A 429 -3.40 -0.25 3.16
CA TYR A 429 -2.91 -1.53 2.64
C TYR A 429 -1.51 -1.88 3.14
N LEU A 430 -0.67 -0.86 3.41
CA LEU A 430 0.64 -1.04 4.01
C LEU A 430 0.61 -1.80 5.33
N ASP A 431 -0.40 -1.62 6.18
CA ASP A 431 -0.50 -2.38 7.44
C ASP A 431 -0.60 -3.87 7.21
N VAL A 432 -1.41 -4.23 6.22
CA VAL A 432 -1.60 -5.62 5.85
C VAL A 432 -0.35 -6.15 5.17
N ALA A 433 0.26 -5.38 4.27
CA ALA A 433 1.54 -5.76 3.67
C ALA A 433 2.62 -5.99 4.74
N ILE A 434 2.77 -5.09 5.69
CA ILE A 434 3.73 -5.20 6.79
C ILE A 434 3.38 -6.39 7.69
N ALA A 435 2.13 -6.59 8.11
CA ALA A 435 1.73 -7.77 8.86
C ALA A 435 2.04 -9.09 8.13
N ASN A 436 2.02 -9.08 6.80
CA ASN A 436 2.37 -10.23 5.98
C ASN A 436 3.89 -10.42 5.78
N LEU A 437 4.68 -9.35 5.80
CA LEU A 437 6.11 -9.32 5.47
C LEU A 437 7.03 -9.19 6.69
N ALA A 438 6.54 -8.68 7.82
CA ALA A 438 7.35 -8.34 8.98
C ALA A 438 7.73 -9.60 9.76
N PHE A 439 8.94 -10.09 9.49
CA PHE A 439 9.60 -11.14 10.27
C PHE A 439 10.46 -10.58 11.41
N SER A 440 10.67 -9.26 11.45
CA SER A 440 11.53 -8.58 12.43
C SER A 440 10.81 -7.34 12.98
N PRO A 441 10.82 -7.11 14.29
CA PRO A 441 10.28 -5.89 14.92
C PRO A 441 10.81 -4.59 14.31
N ARG A 442 12.02 -4.62 13.73
CA ARG A 442 12.64 -3.46 13.05
C ARG A 442 11.88 -3.01 11.80
N HIS A 443 11.19 -3.91 11.10
CA HIS A 443 10.38 -3.55 9.92
C HIS A 443 8.89 -3.37 10.26
N SER A 444 8.47 -3.82 11.44
CA SER A 444 7.11 -3.64 11.98
C SER A 444 6.89 -2.23 12.55
N SER A 445 7.98 -1.55 12.94
CA SER A 445 7.98 -0.18 13.44
C SER A 445 8.46 0.76 12.35
N GLY A 446 7.63 1.72 11.94
CA GLY A 446 7.98 2.59 10.83
C GLY A 446 6.95 3.69 10.60
N VAL A 447 7.33 4.68 9.79
CA VAL A 447 6.40 5.73 9.38
C VAL A 447 5.56 5.22 8.24
N ILE A 448 4.24 5.39 8.37
CA ILE A 448 3.30 5.15 7.29
C ILE A 448 2.47 6.41 7.12
N LEU A 449 2.39 6.92 5.91
CA LEU A 449 1.40 7.93 5.50
C LEU A 449 0.59 7.34 4.37
N SER A 450 -0.72 7.56 4.33
CA SER A 450 -1.53 7.15 3.19
C SER A 450 -2.70 8.08 2.90
N LYS A 451 -3.20 7.95 1.68
CA LYS A 451 -4.52 8.42 1.29
C LYS A 451 -5.10 7.53 0.20
N MET A 452 -6.29 6.98 0.45
CA MET A 452 -7.04 6.23 -0.56
C MET A 452 -8.05 7.11 -1.31
N GLY A 453 -8.31 6.74 -2.56
CA GLY A 453 -9.44 7.18 -3.38
C GLY A 453 -10.20 5.99 -3.96
N PHE A 454 -11.51 6.06 -4.03
CA PHE A 454 -12.36 5.02 -4.59
C PHE A 454 -13.60 5.64 -5.22
N GLY A 455 -14.07 5.09 -6.32
CA GLY A 455 -15.32 5.51 -6.93
C GLY A 455 -15.66 4.77 -8.23
N PHE A 456 -16.92 4.89 -8.63
CA PHE A 456 -17.39 4.43 -9.93
C PHE A 456 -17.37 5.56 -10.95
N SER A 457 -16.73 5.34 -12.10
CA SER A 457 -16.75 6.29 -13.21
C SER A 457 -17.95 6.03 -14.09
N ASN A 458 -18.97 6.91 -14.05
CA ASN A 458 -20.11 6.85 -14.96
C ASN A 458 -19.70 6.97 -16.43
N GLN A 459 -18.67 7.76 -16.74
CA GLN A 459 -18.21 7.94 -18.11
C GLN A 459 -17.48 6.69 -18.64
N ARG A 460 -16.68 6.03 -17.80
CA ARG A 460 -15.87 4.86 -18.20
C ARG A 460 -16.55 3.52 -17.90
N GLN A 461 -17.69 3.55 -17.20
CA GLN A 461 -18.47 2.38 -16.77
C GLN A 461 -17.59 1.35 -16.06
N GLN A 462 -16.80 1.81 -15.10
CA GLN A 462 -15.84 0.99 -14.35
C GLN A 462 -15.63 1.51 -12.93
N THR A 463 -15.29 0.61 -12.03
CA THR A 463 -14.82 0.94 -10.68
C THR A 463 -13.32 1.26 -10.69
N GLU A 464 -12.93 2.24 -9.88
CA GLU A 464 -11.57 2.73 -9.78
C GLU A 464 -11.14 2.81 -8.31
N LEU A 465 -9.95 2.30 -8.03
CA LEU A 465 -9.35 2.32 -6.71
C LEU A 465 -7.95 2.91 -6.81
N CYS A 466 -7.68 3.93 -6.00
CA CYS A 466 -6.45 4.68 -5.96
C CYS A 466 -5.82 4.58 -4.57
N TYR A 467 -4.53 4.28 -4.51
CA TYR A 467 -3.80 4.21 -3.26
C TYR A 467 -2.51 5.02 -3.34
N LEU A 468 -2.42 6.06 -2.51
CA LEU A 468 -1.21 6.84 -2.30
C LEU A 468 -0.64 6.49 -0.93
N ALA A 469 0.65 6.17 -0.88
CA ALA A 469 1.30 5.85 0.38
C ALA A 469 2.80 6.16 0.41
N TYR A 470 3.30 6.35 1.63
CA TYR A 470 4.70 6.42 1.98
C TYR A 470 4.96 5.46 3.15
N TRP A 471 6.01 4.66 3.04
CA TRP A 471 6.50 3.75 4.07
C TRP A 471 7.99 3.96 4.31
N GLN A 472 8.37 4.12 5.58
CA GLN A 472 9.75 4.19 6.02
C GLN A 472 9.95 3.20 7.16
N PRO A 473 10.34 1.96 6.85
CA PRO A 473 10.63 0.96 7.89
C PRO A 473 11.93 1.23 8.63
N GLU A 474 12.84 2.01 8.04
CA GLU A 474 14.11 2.36 8.64
C GLU A 474 14.42 3.84 8.37
N PRO A 475 15.10 4.56 9.28
CA PRO A 475 15.27 6.01 9.14
C PRO A 475 15.92 6.45 7.83
N ALA A 476 16.75 5.60 7.24
CA ALA A 476 17.50 5.92 6.04
C ALA A 476 16.84 5.47 4.73
N ARG A 477 15.71 4.75 4.76
CA ARG A 477 15.12 4.16 3.55
C ARG A 477 13.62 4.37 3.48
N GLY A 478 13.14 4.83 2.32
CA GLY A 478 11.73 5.16 2.12
C GLY A 478 11.19 4.61 0.80
N LEU A 479 9.94 4.15 0.84
CA LEU A 479 9.17 3.66 -0.29
C LEU A 479 7.93 4.53 -0.45
N TYR A 480 7.74 5.08 -1.65
CA TYR A 480 6.58 5.88 -2.01
C TYR A 480 5.84 5.18 -3.15
N MET A 481 4.52 5.24 -3.13
CA MET A 481 3.72 4.67 -4.21
C MET A 481 2.44 5.45 -4.42
N ALA A 482 2.07 5.65 -5.68
CA ALA A 482 0.73 6.00 -6.10
C ALA A 482 0.28 4.98 -7.13
N LEU A 483 -0.78 4.24 -6.83
CA LEU A 483 -1.32 3.18 -7.66
C LEU A 483 -2.76 3.50 -8.02
N ARG A 484 -3.14 3.30 -9.28
CA ARG A 484 -4.52 3.39 -9.75
C ARG A 484 -4.91 2.10 -10.44
N ALA A 485 -5.89 1.41 -9.88
CA ALA A 485 -6.45 0.19 -10.42
C ALA A 485 -7.87 0.41 -10.95
N CYS A 486 -8.20 -0.23 -12.07
CA CYS A 486 -9.50 -0.15 -12.73
C CYS A 486 -10.05 -1.57 -12.96
N CYS A 487 -11.37 -1.74 -12.81
CA CYS A 487 -12.03 -3.02 -13.04
C CYS A 487 -13.41 -2.82 -13.68
N ARG A 488 -13.72 -3.63 -14.70
CA ARG A 488 -14.99 -3.63 -15.42
C ARG A 488 -15.50 -5.06 -15.56
N LEU A 489 -16.35 -5.48 -14.64
CA LEU A 489 -17.02 -6.77 -14.60
C LEU A 489 -18.54 -6.65 -14.79
N GLY A 490 -19.06 -5.42 -14.90
CA GLY A 490 -20.50 -5.16 -15.02
C GLY A 490 -21.25 -5.29 -13.68
N ASN A 491 -20.52 -5.40 -12.58
CA ASN A 491 -21.08 -5.48 -11.23
C ASN A 491 -20.16 -4.71 -10.28
N HIS A 492 -20.61 -3.53 -9.85
CA HIS A 492 -19.82 -2.59 -9.04
C HIS A 492 -19.33 -3.20 -7.73
N GLU A 493 -20.17 -3.98 -7.06
CA GLU A 493 -19.83 -4.69 -5.83
C GLU A 493 -18.67 -5.68 -6.03
N ARG A 494 -18.77 -6.51 -7.06
CA ARG A 494 -17.74 -7.49 -7.41
C ARG A 494 -16.45 -6.82 -7.86
N GLU A 495 -16.55 -5.72 -8.60
CA GLU A 495 -15.40 -4.93 -9.01
C GLU A 495 -14.66 -4.35 -7.80
N ALA A 496 -15.40 -3.79 -6.84
CA ALA A 496 -14.86 -3.21 -5.62
C ALA A 496 -14.08 -4.25 -4.80
N VAL A 497 -14.69 -5.41 -4.54
CA VAL A 497 -14.07 -6.54 -3.83
C VAL A 497 -12.81 -7.04 -4.55
N THR A 498 -12.85 -7.11 -5.88
CA THR A 498 -11.72 -7.58 -6.70
C THR A 498 -10.56 -6.59 -6.63
N LEU A 499 -10.84 -5.29 -6.78
CA LEU A 499 -9.84 -4.24 -6.72
C LEU A 499 -9.18 -4.13 -5.36
N ASP A 500 -9.95 -4.31 -4.28
CA ASP A 500 -9.46 -4.28 -2.92
C ASP A 500 -8.43 -5.40 -2.67
N ALA A 501 -8.75 -6.63 -3.06
CA ALA A 501 -7.84 -7.77 -2.94
C ALA A 501 -6.59 -7.63 -3.82
N LEU A 502 -6.76 -7.11 -5.04
CA LEU A 502 -5.68 -6.80 -5.95
C LEU A 502 -4.69 -5.80 -5.36
N MET A 503 -5.20 -4.69 -4.82
CA MET A 503 -4.35 -3.61 -4.33
C MET A 503 -3.51 -4.07 -3.13
N VAL A 504 -4.08 -4.89 -2.22
CA VAL A 504 -3.31 -5.51 -1.13
C VAL A 504 -2.13 -6.32 -1.67
N ALA A 505 -2.37 -7.18 -2.67
CA ALA A 505 -1.34 -8.05 -3.22
C ALA A 505 -0.23 -7.27 -3.92
N GLU A 506 -0.56 -6.21 -4.66
CA GLU A 506 0.42 -5.37 -5.34
C GLU A 506 1.22 -4.51 -4.36
N VAL A 507 0.59 -3.94 -3.33
CA VAL A 507 1.28 -3.20 -2.27
C VAL A 507 2.24 -4.13 -1.51
N LEU A 508 1.81 -5.36 -1.21
CA LEU A 508 2.66 -6.37 -0.59
C LEU A 508 3.86 -6.72 -1.46
N GLU A 509 3.68 -6.91 -2.77
CA GLU A 509 4.80 -7.22 -3.66
C GLU A 509 5.79 -6.06 -3.76
N LEU A 510 5.30 -4.82 -3.83
CA LEU A 510 6.16 -3.63 -3.81
C LEU A 510 6.98 -3.54 -2.52
N CYS A 511 6.35 -3.78 -1.37
CA CYS A 511 7.06 -3.83 -0.10
C CYS A 511 8.09 -4.96 -0.06
N ARG A 512 7.77 -6.15 -0.59
CA ARG A 512 8.70 -7.28 -0.67
C ARG A 512 9.92 -6.96 -1.54
N LEU A 513 9.71 -6.38 -2.72
CA LEU A 513 10.77 -5.99 -3.63
C LEU A 513 11.63 -4.87 -3.04
N PHE A 514 11.03 -3.93 -2.32
CA PHE A 514 11.74 -2.88 -1.61
C PHE A 514 12.68 -3.43 -0.53
N LEU A 515 12.18 -4.35 0.31
CA LEU A 515 12.99 -5.01 1.35
C LEU A 515 14.09 -5.91 0.76
N ALA A 516 13.90 -6.42 -0.45
CA ALA A 516 14.85 -7.26 -1.17
C ALA A 516 15.79 -6.47 -2.10
N ASP A 517 15.81 -5.14 -2.03
CA ASP A 517 16.63 -4.26 -2.88
C ASP A 517 16.45 -4.52 -4.39
N SER A 518 15.25 -4.92 -4.78
CA SER A 518 14.90 -5.38 -6.13
C SER A 518 14.00 -4.39 -6.89
N LEU A 519 13.75 -3.21 -6.32
CA LEU A 519 13.08 -2.07 -6.98
C LEU A 519 14.10 -1.13 -7.60
#